data_AF-P49772-F1
#
_entry.id   AF-P49772-F1
#
_cell.length_a   1.000
_cell.length_b   1.000
_cell.length_c   1.000
_cell.angle_alpha   90.00
_cell.angle_beta   90.00
_cell.angle_gamma   90.00
#
_symmetry.space_group_name_H-M   'P 1'
#
loop_
_entity.id
_entity.type
_entity.pdbx_description
1 polymer ?
#
loop_
_entity_poly.entity_id
_entity_poly.type
_entity_poly.pdbx_seq_one_letter_code
_entity_poly.pdbx_strand_id
1 'polypeptide(L)'
;MTVLAPAWSPNSSLLLLLLLLSPCLRGTPDCYFSHSPISSNFKVKFRELTDHLLKDYPVTVAVNLQDEKHCKALWSLFLAQRWIEQLKTVAGSKMQTLLEDVNTEIHFVTSCTFQPLPECLRFVQTNISHLLKDTCTQLLALKPCIGKACQNFSRCLEVQCQPDSSTLLPPRSPIALEATELPEPRPRQLLLLLLLLLPLTLVLLAAAWGLRWQRARRRGELHPGVPLPSHP
;
A
#
# COMPACT_ATOMS: atom_id res chain seq x y z
N MET A 1 -37.36 -45.74 -12.55
CA MET A 1 -36.30 -44.87 -13.08
C MET A 1 -35.64 -44.20 -11.89
N THR A 2 -34.54 -44.76 -11.38
CA THR A 2 -33.83 -44.25 -10.20
C THR A 2 -32.90 -43.11 -10.64
N VAL A 3 -33.30 -41.89 -10.32
CA VAL A 3 -32.51 -40.67 -10.55
C VAL A 3 -31.39 -40.60 -9.51
N LEU A 4 -30.14 -40.75 -9.95
CA LEU A 4 -28.97 -40.47 -9.12
C LEU A 4 -28.76 -38.95 -9.10
N ALA A 5 -29.15 -38.30 -8.00
CA ALA A 5 -28.75 -36.92 -7.73
C ALA A 5 -27.25 -36.88 -7.38
N PRO A 6 -26.48 -35.89 -7.86
CA PRO A 6 -25.05 -35.82 -7.60
C PRO A 6 -24.81 -35.45 -6.13
N ALA A 7 -23.99 -36.26 -5.45
CA ALA A 7 -23.52 -35.99 -4.10
C ALA A 7 -22.55 -34.79 -4.12
N TRP A 8 -23.07 -33.58 -3.93
CA TRP A 8 -22.24 -32.40 -3.68
C TRP A 8 -21.78 -32.43 -2.23
N SER A 9 -20.49 -32.73 -2.01
CA SER A 9 -19.92 -32.69 -0.65
C SER A 9 -19.83 -31.24 -0.17
N PRO A 10 -20.31 -30.92 1.05
CA PRO A 10 -20.25 -29.57 1.62
C PRO A 10 -18.80 -29.07 1.85
N ASN A 11 -17.82 -29.95 1.72
CA ASN A 11 -16.40 -29.64 1.92
C ASN A 11 -15.78 -28.92 0.70
N SER A 12 -16.35 -29.08 -0.50
CA SER A 12 -15.79 -28.47 -1.72
C SER A 12 -15.91 -26.94 -1.71
N SER A 13 -17.05 -26.42 -1.23
CA SER A 13 -17.28 -24.98 -1.10
C SER A 13 -16.38 -24.34 -0.03
N LEU A 14 -16.10 -25.06 1.06
CA LEU A 14 -15.19 -24.60 2.11
C LEU A 14 -13.73 -24.55 1.64
N LEU A 15 -13.29 -25.52 0.85
CA LEU A 15 -11.95 -25.50 0.25
C LEU A 15 -11.79 -24.35 -0.74
N LEU A 16 -12.80 -24.07 -1.56
CA LEU A 16 -12.82 -22.93 -2.47
C LEU A 16 -12.78 -21.60 -1.70
N LEU A 17 -13.53 -21.50 -0.60
CA LEU A 17 -13.49 -20.34 0.29
C LEU A 17 -12.11 -20.17 0.93
N LEU A 18 -11.49 -21.25 1.44
CA LEU A 18 -10.13 -21.22 1.99
C LEU A 18 -9.10 -20.80 0.93
N LEU A 19 -9.25 -21.26 -0.31
CA LEU A 19 -8.35 -20.89 -1.41
C LEU A 19 -8.45 -19.39 -1.74
N LEU A 20 -9.67 -18.85 -1.74
CA LEU A 20 -9.95 -17.42 -1.94
C LEU A 20 -9.46 -16.56 -0.75
N LEU A 21 -9.50 -17.11 0.46
CA LEU A 21 -9.04 -16.48 1.70
C LEU A 21 -7.53 -16.62 1.94
N SER A 22 -6.82 -17.42 1.15
CA SER A 22 -5.38 -17.63 1.30
C SER A 22 -4.61 -16.42 0.77
N PRO A 23 -3.98 -15.59 1.62
CA PRO A 23 -3.12 -14.48 1.14
C PRO A 23 -1.90 -14.99 0.36
N CYS A 24 -1.61 -16.29 0.42
CA CYS A 24 -0.46 -16.95 -0.23
C CYS A 24 -0.58 -17.15 -1.75
N LEU A 25 -1.71 -16.81 -2.39
CA LEU A 25 -1.81 -16.80 -3.86
C LEU A 25 -1.42 -15.46 -4.49
N ARG A 26 -1.11 -14.45 -3.67
CA ARG A 26 -0.37 -13.27 -4.16
C ARG A 26 1.09 -13.68 -4.22
N GLY A 27 1.55 -14.02 -5.42
CA GLY A 27 2.97 -14.25 -5.70
C GLY A 27 3.81 -13.14 -5.08
N THR A 28 5.04 -13.47 -4.70
CA THR A 28 6.01 -12.50 -4.20
C THR A 28 6.02 -11.30 -5.14
N PRO A 29 5.78 -10.07 -4.65
CA PRO A 29 5.68 -8.93 -5.53
C PRO A 29 7.02 -8.79 -6.24
N ASP A 30 6.99 -8.89 -7.58
CA ASP A 30 8.18 -8.75 -8.40
C ASP A 30 8.31 -7.33 -8.94
N CYS A 31 9.55 -6.84 -8.98
CA CYS A 31 9.86 -5.51 -9.53
C CYS A 31 11.01 -5.66 -10.53
N TYR A 32 10.68 -5.58 -11.82
CA TYR A 32 11.65 -5.59 -12.91
C TYR A 32 11.19 -4.67 -14.04
N PHE A 33 12.14 -4.20 -14.85
CA PHE A 33 11.87 -3.33 -15.99
C PHE A 33 12.46 -3.95 -17.25
N SER A 34 11.64 -4.39 -18.21
CA SER A 34 12.14 -4.99 -19.46
C SER A 34 12.90 -3.97 -20.34
N HIS A 35 12.53 -2.70 -20.23
CA HIS A 35 13.13 -1.57 -20.93
C HIS A 35 13.47 -0.48 -19.92
N SER A 36 14.45 0.38 -20.24
CA SER A 36 14.78 1.53 -19.38
C SER A 36 13.59 2.51 -19.33
N PRO A 37 12.96 2.74 -18.17
CA PRO A 37 11.88 3.73 -18.05
C PRO A 37 12.41 5.17 -17.99
N ILE A 38 13.72 5.35 -17.78
CA ILE A 38 14.34 6.68 -17.64
C ILE A 38 14.60 7.29 -19.02
N SER A 39 13.95 8.42 -19.29
CA SER A 39 14.12 9.17 -20.55
C SER A 39 15.56 9.66 -20.75
N SER A 40 15.89 10.12 -21.95
CA SER A 40 17.17 10.81 -22.22
C SER A 40 17.14 12.29 -21.84
N ASN A 41 15.94 12.90 -21.75
CA ASN A 41 15.74 14.33 -21.59
C ASN A 41 15.22 14.75 -20.21
N PHE A 42 15.14 13.84 -19.22
CA PHE A 42 14.66 14.14 -17.86
C PHE A 42 15.29 15.42 -17.27
N LYS A 43 16.60 15.63 -17.47
CA LYS A 43 17.32 16.82 -16.96
C LYS A 43 16.70 18.15 -17.41
N VAL A 44 16.09 18.19 -18.59
CA VAL A 44 15.44 19.40 -19.12
C VAL A 44 14.21 19.73 -18.27
N LYS A 45 13.33 18.75 -18.03
CA LYS A 45 12.14 18.92 -17.19
C LYS A 45 12.48 19.34 -15.75
N PHE A 46 13.51 18.73 -15.16
CA PHE A 46 13.99 19.12 -13.83
C PHE A 46 14.53 20.55 -13.79
N ARG A 47 15.22 21.00 -14.85
CA ARG A 47 15.70 22.37 -14.97
C ARG A 47 14.53 23.35 -15.08
N GLU A 48 13.59 23.09 -15.99
CA GLU A 48 12.40 23.91 -16.19
C GLU A 48 11.60 24.10 -14.90
N LEU A 49 11.40 23.02 -14.12
CA LEU A 49 10.79 23.12 -12.79
C LEU A 49 11.63 24.00 -11.85
N THR A 50 12.94 23.75 -11.76
CA THR A 50 13.85 24.48 -10.86
C THR A 50 13.89 25.98 -11.15
N ASP A 51 13.77 26.37 -12.42
CA ASP A 51 13.78 27.78 -12.84
C ASP A 51 12.55 28.57 -12.38
N HIS A 52 11.44 27.88 -12.06
CA HIS A 52 10.19 28.48 -11.60
C HIS A 52 9.92 28.31 -10.10
N LEU A 53 10.80 27.64 -9.36
CA LEU A 53 10.61 27.32 -7.94
C LEU A 53 11.29 28.31 -6.98
N LEU A 54 10.68 28.49 -5.82
CA LEU A 54 11.37 28.98 -4.63
C LEU A 54 12.33 27.89 -4.15
N LYS A 55 13.62 28.10 -4.36
CA LYS A 55 14.66 27.04 -4.21
C LYS A 55 14.79 26.51 -2.79
N ASP A 56 14.37 27.28 -1.81
CA ASP A 56 14.38 27.04 -0.37
C ASP A 56 13.03 26.54 0.17
N TYR A 57 12.06 26.24 -0.71
CA TYR A 57 10.79 25.65 -0.27
C TYR A 57 11.05 24.39 0.57
N PRO A 58 10.46 24.28 1.78
CA PRO A 58 10.77 23.21 2.71
C PRO A 58 10.15 21.88 2.28
N VAL A 59 10.99 20.86 2.14
CA VAL A 59 10.62 19.46 1.89
C VAL A 59 11.34 18.56 2.87
N THR A 60 11.04 17.26 2.89
CA THR A 60 11.80 16.30 3.72
C THR A 60 12.51 15.26 2.88
N VAL A 61 13.65 14.79 3.37
CA VAL A 61 14.41 13.68 2.78
C VAL A 61 14.78 12.67 3.85
N ALA A 62 14.84 11.39 3.47
CA ALA A 62 15.29 10.34 4.37
C ALA A 62 16.82 10.37 4.50
N VAL A 63 17.33 10.42 5.73
CA VAL A 63 18.78 10.57 5.99
C VAL A 63 19.49 9.26 6.30
N ASN A 64 18.74 8.23 6.68
CA ASN A 64 19.27 6.95 7.13
C ASN A 64 18.87 5.79 6.21
N LEU A 65 18.69 6.03 4.92
CA LEU A 65 18.51 4.94 3.95
C LEU A 65 19.76 4.05 3.93
N GLN A 66 19.55 2.74 3.97
CA GLN A 66 20.65 1.77 3.90
C GLN A 66 21.47 1.98 2.62
N ASP A 67 22.79 1.85 2.74
CA ASP A 67 23.71 2.13 1.65
C ASP A 67 23.83 0.96 0.66
N GLU A 68 22.73 0.66 -0.03
CA GLU A 68 22.70 -0.28 -1.15
C GLU A 68 22.60 0.48 -2.47
N LYS A 69 23.67 0.50 -3.29
CA LYS A 69 23.77 1.35 -4.49
C LYS A 69 22.49 1.47 -5.33
N HIS A 70 21.87 0.34 -5.72
CA HIS A 70 20.69 0.35 -6.59
C HIS A 70 19.38 0.56 -5.81
N CYS A 71 19.23 -0.09 -4.65
CA CYS A 71 18.01 0.05 -3.85
C CYS A 71 17.90 1.44 -3.22
N LYS A 72 19.00 2.02 -2.73
CA LYS A 72 19.07 3.41 -2.25
C LYS A 72 18.61 4.40 -3.30
N ALA A 73 19.12 4.29 -4.53
CA ALA A 73 18.68 5.14 -5.62
C ALA A 73 17.17 4.97 -5.89
N LEU A 74 16.68 3.73 -5.92
CA LEU A 74 15.27 3.45 -6.14
C LEU A 74 14.37 3.97 -5.00
N TRP A 75 14.77 3.79 -3.74
CA TRP A 75 14.06 4.31 -2.56
C TRP A 75 14.03 5.83 -2.54
N SER A 76 15.15 6.49 -2.84
CA SER A 76 15.20 7.94 -2.95
C SER A 76 14.24 8.45 -4.04
N LEU A 77 14.18 7.80 -5.21
CA LEU A 77 13.21 8.16 -6.26
C LEU A 77 11.76 7.91 -5.83
N PHE A 78 11.48 6.79 -5.15
CA PHE A 78 10.15 6.50 -4.61
C PHE A 78 9.69 7.56 -3.60
N LEU A 79 10.57 7.98 -2.70
CA LEU A 79 10.29 9.05 -1.74
C LEU A 79 10.12 10.41 -2.43
N ALA A 80 10.96 10.72 -3.41
CA ALA A 80 10.85 11.95 -4.20
C ALA A 80 9.52 11.99 -4.98
N GLN A 81 9.09 10.88 -5.57
CA GLN A 81 7.83 10.78 -6.31
C GLN A 81 6.64 11.13 -5.42
N ARG A 82 6.62 10.64 -4.18
CA ARG A 82 5.57 11.00 -3.19
C ARG A 82 5.57 12.48 -2.87
N TRP A 83 6.76 13.09 -2.72
CA TRP A 83 6.87 14.52 -2.51
C TRP A 83 6.35 15.33 -3.71
N ILE A 84 6.67 14.93 -4.94
CA ILE A 84 6.15 15.60 -6.14
C ILE A 84 4.61 15.51 -6.19
N GLU A 85 4.03 14.35 -5.86
CA GLU A 85 2.56 14.22 -5.75
C GLU A 85 1.95 15.14 -4.68
N GLN A 86 2.58 15.23 -3.51
CA GLN A 86 2.13 16.15 -2.46
C GLN A 86 2.20 17.61 -2.92
N LEU A 87 3.29 18.00 -3.57
CA LEU A 87 3.47 19.37 -4.09
C LEU A 87 2.43 19.72 -5.16
N LYS A 88 2.03 18.77 -6.01
CA LYS A 88 0.95 18.99 -7.00
C LYS A 88 -0.36 19.41 -6.36
N THR A 89 -0.65 18.97 -5.14
CA THR A 89 -1.92 19.31 -4.44
C THR A 89 -1.98 20.76 -3.95
N VAL A 90 -0.83 21.42 -3.78
CA VAL A 90 -0.71 22.79 -3.27
C VAL A 90 -0.23 23.79 -4.33
N ALA A 91 0.07 23.31 -5.53
CA ALA A 91 0.61 24.11 -6.62
C ALA A 91 -0.48 24.85 -7.40
N GLY A 92 -0.17 26.07 -7.87
CA GLY A 92 -0.99 26.75 -8.89
C GLY A 92 -0.93 26.01 -10.24
N SER A 93 -1.90 26.24 -11.11
CA SER A 93 -2.09 25.46 -12.36
C SER A 93 -0.84 25.33 -13.23
N LYS A 94 -0.09 26.42 -13.46
CA LYS A 94 1.17 26.38 -14.23
C LYS A 94 2.27 25.56 -13.54
N MET A 95 2.38 25.69 -12.21
CA MET A 95 3.36 24.95 -11.42
C MET A 95 3.00 23.46 -11.36
N GLN A 96 1.71 23.15 -11.30
CA GLN A 96 1.22 21.77 -11.36
C GLN A 96 1.65 21.08 -12.66
N THR A 97 1.63 21.77 -13.80
CA THR A 97 2.14 21.23 -15.07
C THR A 97 3.63 20.90 -14.99
N LEU A 98 4.46 21.81 -14.47
CA LEU A 98 5.90 21.56 -14.31
C LEU A 98 6.20 20.41 -13.36
N LEU A 99 5.43 20.30 -12.27
CA LEU A 99 5.53 19.19 -11.31
C LEU A 99 5.07 17.87 -11.95
N GLU A 100 4.03 17.88 -12.78
CA GLU A 100 3.57 16.69 -13.51
C GLU A 100 4.63 16.23 -14.50
N ASP A 101 5.25 17.14 -15.25
CA ASP A 101 6.33 16.81 -16.17
C ASP A 101 7.48 16.12 -15.43
N VAL A 102 7.91 16.64 -14.29
CA VAL A 102 8.93 15.99 -13.45
C VAL A 102 8.43 14.66 -12.86
N ASN A 103 7.16 14.57 -12.44
CA ASN A 103 6.57 13.35 -11.91
C ASN A 103 6.64 12.23 -12.95
N THR A 104 6.32 12.50 -14.22
CA THR A 104 6.37 11.49 -15.29
C THR A 104 7.75 10.85 -15.45
N GLU A 105 8.83 11.57 -15.14
CA GLU A 105 10.21 11.05 -15.24
C GLU A 105 10.56 10.04 -14.14
N ILE A 106 9.86 10.10 -13.01
CA ILE A 106 10.07 9.21 -11.86
C ILE A 106 8.85 8.32 -11.57
N HIS A 107 7.77 8.47 -12.34
CA HIS A 107 6.50 7.77 -12.11
C HIS A 107 6.64 6.24 -12.19
N PHE A 108 7.62 5.74 -12.94
CA PHE A 108 7.88 4.30 -13.07
C PHE A 108 8.13 3.60 -11.73
N VAL A 109 8.57 4.31 -10.67
CA VAL A 109 8.72 3.69 -9.34
C VAL A 109 7.39 3.19 -8.78
N THR A 110 6.26 3.76 -9.23
CA THR A 110 4.92 3.36 -8.81
C THR A 110 4.45 2.04 -9.42
N SER A 111 5.13 1.53 -10.46
CA SER A 111 4.83 0.20 -11.01
C SER A 111 5.28 -0.92 -10.09
N CYS A 112 6.12 -0.63 -9.11
CA CYS A 112 6.61 -1.57 -8.11
C CYS A 112 5.80 -1.44 -6.81
N THR A 113 5.38 -2.57 -6.25
CA THR A 113 4.54 -2.60 -5.04
C THR A 113 5.41 -2.48 -3.79
N PHE A 114 5.84 -1.26 -3.46
CA PHE A 114 6.61 -1.00 -2.25
C PHE A 114 5.82 -1.35 -0.99
N GLN A 115 6.52 -1.91 0.00
CA GLN A 115 5.97 -2.09 1.33
C GLN A 115 5.78 -0.72 2.02
N PRO A 116 4.95 -0.65 3.08
CA PRO A 116 4.87 0.53 3.94
C PRO A 116 6.26 0.95 4.42
N LEU A 117 6.48 2.27 4.59
CA LEU A 117 7.76 2.79 5.06
C LEU A 117 8.04 2.26 6.47
N PRO A 118 9.27 1.77 6.76
CA PRO A 118 9.60 1.25 8.07
C PRO A 118 9.66 2.40 9.10
N GLU A 119 9.34 2.09 10.36
CA GLU A 119 9.33 3.07 11.45
C GLU A 119 10.73 3.64 11.76
N CYS A 120 11.79 2.89 11.41
CA CYS A 120 13.16 3.35 11.59
C CYS A 120 13.54 4.53 10.68
N LEU A 121 12.77 4.82 9.63
CA LEU A 121 13.12 5.81 8.62
C LEU A 121 13.05 7.22 9.20
N ARG A 122 14.18 7.93 9.21
CA ARG A 122 14.30 9.29 9.75
C ARG A 122 14.28 10.31 8.63
N PHE A 123 13.42 11.30 8.75
CA PHE A 123 13.29 12.41 7.82
C PHE A 123 13.91 13.68 8.42
N VAL A 124 14.59 14.45 7.58
CA VAL A 124 15.07 15.79 7.90
C VAL A 124 14.46 16.79 6.92
N GLN A 125 14.19 18.00 7.40
CA GLN A 125 13.79 19.10 6.53
C GLN A 125 15.00 19.57 5.70
N THR A 126 14.77 19.81 4.41
CA THR A 126 15.75 20.35 3.47
C THR A 126 15.04 21.21 2.43
N ASN A 127 15.83 21.84 1.56
CA ASN A 127 15.34 22.68 0.48
C ASN A 127 14.88 21.82 -0.71
N ILE A 128 13.81 22.22 -1.40
CA ILE A 128 13.33 21.53 -2.62
C ILE A 128 14.42 21.42 -3.70
N SER A 129 15.31 22.41 -3.79
CA SER A 129 16.46 22.37 -4.69
C SER A 129 17.40 21.19 -4.40
N HIS A 130 17.55 20.80 -3.13
CA HIS A 130 18.33 19.64 -2.74
C HIS A 130 17.62 18.33 -3.13
N LEU A 131 16.30 18.24 -2.89
CA LEU A 131 15.49 17.09 -3.31
C LEU A 131 15.57 16.87 -4.84
N LEU A 132 15.40 17.93 -5.64
CA LEU A 132 15.44 17.83 -7.10
C LEU A 132 16.84 17.45 -7.62
N LYS A 133 17.89 18.03 -7.02
CA LYS A 133 19.28 17.68 -7.35
C LYS A 133 19.61 16.24 -7.00
N ASP A 134 19.19 15.76 -5.83
CA ASP A 134 19.36 14.36 -5.44
C ASP A 134 18.61 13.45 -6.40
N THR A 135 17.34 13.74 -6.69
CA THR A 135 16.52 12.96 -7.63
C THR A 135 17.19 12.83 -9.01
N CYS A 136 17.73 13.93 -9.56
CA CYS A 136 18.53 13.89 -10.79
C CYS A 136 19.77 12.99 -10.67
N THR A 137 20.44 13.01 -9.52
CA THR A 137 21.63 12.18 -9.23
C THR A 137 21.26 10.70 -9.17
N GLN A 138 20.15 10.36 -8.53
CA GLN A 138 19.67 8.98 -8.42
C GLN A 138 19.20 8.43 -9.77
N LEU A 139 18.54 9.24 -10.61
CA LEU A 139 18.22 8.86 -11.99
C LEU A 139 19.49 8.57 -12.79
N LEU A 140 20.53 9.38 -12.66
CA LEU A 140 21.82 9.14 -13.31
C LEU A 140 22.51 7.87 -12.81
N ALA A 141 22.42 7.57 -11.51
CA ALA A 141 22.99 6.37 -10.92
C ALA A 141 22.28 5.09 -11.40
N LEU A 142 20.96 5.14 -11.60
CA LEU A 142 20.16 4.01 -12.06
C LEU A 142 20.18 3.81 -13.59
N LYS A 143 20.31 4.89 -14.36
CA LYS A 143 20.22 4.87 -15.83
C LYS A 143 21.08 3.78 -16.52
N PRO A 144 22.34 3.50 -16.12
CA PRO A 144 23.15 2.48 -16.77
C PRO A 144 22.63 1.05 -16.56
N CYS A 145 21.87 0.81 -15.49
CA CYS A 145 21.51 -0.53 -15.07
C CYS A 145 20.01 -0.83 -15.26
N ILE A 146 19.14 0.17 -15.07
CA ILE A 146 17.69 0.00 -15.12
C ILE A 146 17.23 -0.48 -16.50
N GLY A 147 16.54 -1.62 -16.56
CA GLY A 147 16.28 -2.34 -17.79
C GLY A 147 16.94 -3.72 -17.79
N LYS A 148 17.74 -4.01 -18.81
CA LYS A 148 18.31 -5.35 -19.05
C LYS A 148 19.40 -5.76 -18.05
N ALA A 149 20.15 -4.81 -17.48
CA ALA A 149 21.31 -5.12 -16.64
C ALA A 149 20.93 -5.35 -15.18
N CYS A 150 20.04 -4.52 -14.63
CA CYS A 150 19.43 -4.71 -13.32
C CYS A 150 18.15 -5.52 -13.52
N GLN A 151 18.30 -6.84 -13.60
CA GLN A 151 17.17 -7.75 -13.89
C GLN A 151 16.07 -7.70 -12.82
N ASN A 152 16.42 -7.42 -11.56
CA ASN A 152 15.47 -7.60 -10.47
C ASN A 152 15.72 -6.61 -9.31
N PHE A 153 14.67 -5.86 -8.96
CA PHE A 153 14.56 -4.94 -7.84
C PHE A 153 13.55 -5.41 -6.78
N SER A 154 13.06 -6.67 -6.84
CA SER A 154 12.12 -7.25 -5.87
C SER A 154 12.66 -7.14 -4.43
N ARG A 155 13.98 -7.28 -4.22
CA ARG A 155 14.62 -7.06 -2.90
C ARG A 155 14.56 -5.61 -2.41
N CYS A 156 14.39 -4.65 -3.31
CA CYS A 156 14.29 -3.24 -2.99
C CYS A 156 12.86 -2.82 -2.64
N LEU A 157 11.87 -3.71 -2.69
CA LEU A 157 10.48 -3.37 -2.35
C LEU A 157 10.29 -3.05 -0.87
N GLU A 158 11.20 -3.52 -0.01
CA GLU A 158 11.28 -3.17 1.40
C GLU A 158 12.35 -2.08 1.58
N VAL A 159 11.93 -0.88 2.00
CA VAL A 159 12.86 0.20 2.32
C VAL A 159 13.60 -0.18 3.60
N GLN A 160 14.93 -0.12 3.59
CA GLN A 160 15.75 -0.46 4.74
C GLN A 160 16.48 0.77 5.28
N CYS A 161 16.65 0.78 6.60
CA CYS A 161 17.42 1.82 7.29
C CYS A 161 18.85 1.34 7.53
N GLN A 162 19.80 2.26 7.47
CA GLN A 162 21.15 2.01 7.93
C GLN A 162 21.12 1.79 9.45
N PRO A 163 21.76 0.72 9.97
CA PRO A 163 21.87 0.53 11.41
C PRO A 163 22.54 1.76 12.04
N ASP A 164 21.98 2.23 13.17
CA ASP A 164 22.49 3.40 13.89
C ASP A 164 23.98 3.16 14.23
N SER A 165 24.86 3.77 13.45
CA SER A 165 26.26 3.93 13.85
C SER A 165 26.24 4.88 15.03
N SER A 166 26.79 4.48 16.18
CA SER A 166 26.76 5.20 17.45
C SER A 166 27.53 6.55 17.44
N THR A 167 27.59 7.24 16.32
CA THR A 167 28.46 8.39 16.06
C THR A 167 27.62 9.62 15.75
N LEU A 168 27.34 10.38 16.81
CA LEU A 168 27.11 11.83 16.84
C LEU A 168 26.02 12.39 15.89
N LEU A 169 24.80 12.52 16.43
CA LEU A 169 23.79 13.42 15.88
C LEU A 169 24.37 14.84 15.69
N PRO A 170 24.21 15.48 14.52
CA PRO A 170 24.47 16.91 14.40
C PRO A 170 23.44 17.71 15.21
N PRO A 171 23.76 18.93 15.63
CA PRO A 171 22.98 19.65 16.63
C PRO A 171 21.59 20.03 16.09
N ARG A 172 20.55 19.69 16.87
CA ARG A 172 19.17 20.20 16.72
C ARG A 172 19.21 21.73 16.71
N SER A 173 18.92 22.36 15.56
CA SER A 173 18.53 23.77 15.53
C SER A 173 17.12 23.90 16.13
N PRO A 174 16.93 24.67 17.21
CA PRO A 174 15.60 24.93 17.75
C PRO A 174 15.00 26.09 16.97
N ILE A 175 14.26 25.80 15.90
CA ILE A 175 13.37 26.79 15.28
C ILE A 175 11.97 26.20 15.23
N ALA A 176 11.09 26.92 15.92
CA ALA A 176 9.69 26.64 16.18
C ALA A 176 8.89 26.45 14.89
N LEU A 177 8.10 25.39 14.83
CA LEU A 177 6.83 25.34 14.11
C LEU A 177 6.00 24.21 14.71
N GLU A 178 4.83 24.60 15.21
CA GLU A 178 3.81 23.74 15.75
C GLU A 178 3.60 22.51 14.87
N ALA A 179 3.76 21.34 15.50
CA ALA A 179 3.36 20.09 14.93
C ALA A 179 1.83 20.10 14.81
N THR A 180 1.33 20.49 13.64
CA THR A 180 0.00 20.07 13.20
C THR A 180 0.07 18.56 13.09
N GLU A 181 -0.48 17.89 14.10
CA GLU A 181 -0.64 16.44 14.14
C GLU A 181 -1.33 15.99 12.84
N LEU A 182 -0.59 15.24 12.03
CA LEU A 182 -1.14 14.51 10.89
C LEU A 182 -2.14 13.51 11.48
N PRO A 183 -3.43 13.52 11.09
CA PRO A 183 -4.37 12.53 11.56
C PRO A 183 -3.88 11.15 11.12
N GLU A 184 -3.44 10.38 12.10
CA GLU A 184 -3.03 8.99 11.93
C GLU A 184 -4.13 8.25 11.18
N PRO A 185 -3.83 7.56 10.06
CA PRO A 185 -4.83 6.86 9.31
C PRO A 185 -5.22 5.59 10.10
N ARG A 186 -6.13 5.77 11.06
CA ARG A 186 -6.93 4.71 11.67
C ARG A 186 -7.94 4.00 10.75
N PRO A 187 -8.22 4.34 9.47
CA PRO A 187 -9.26 3.62 8.75
C PRO A 187 -8.82 2.20 8.39
N ARG A 188 -7.51 1.87 8.33
CA ARG A 188 -7.08 0.50 7.97
C ARG A 188 -7.33 -0.52 9.07
N GLN A 189 -7.02 -0.21 10.33
CA GLN A 189 -7.32 -1.10 11.44
C GLN A 189 -8.83 -1.24 11.65
N LEU A 190 -9.58 -0.15 11.50
CA LEU A 190 -11.05 -0.16 11.59
C LEU A 190 -11.68 -0.95 10.44
N LEU A 191 -11.15 -0.81 9.22
CA LEU A 191 -11.59 -1.58 8.05
C LEU A 191 -11.27 -3.07 8.21
N LEU A 192 -10.09 -3.43 8.72
CA LEU A 192 -9.71 -4.81 9.04
C LEU A 192 -10.61 -5.41 10.14
N LEU A 193 -10.89 -4.66 11.21
CA LEU A 193 -11.79 -5.08 12.27
C LEU A 193 -13.21 -5.29 11.73
N LEU A 194 -13.69 -4.36 10.89
CA LEU A 194 -15.01 -4.46 10.24
C LEU A 194 -15.08 -5.67 9.29
N LEU A 195 -14.03 -5.91 8.50
CA LEU A 195 -13.94 -7.06 7.59
C LEU A 195 -13.97 -8.39 8.36
N LEU A 196 -13.38 -8.44 9.56
CA LEU A 196 -13.35 -9.62 10.41
C LEU A 196 -14.68 -9.85 11.15
N LEU A 197 -15.36 -8.78 11.59
CA LEU A 197 -16.62 -8.85 12.32
C LEU A 197 -17.82 -9.18 11.41
N LEU A 198 -17.79 -8.77 10.15
CA LEU A 198 -18.88 -8.99 9.20
C LEU A 198 -19.22 -10.48 8.97
N PRO A 199 -18.27 -11.38 8.66
CA PRO A 199 -18.58 -12.80 8.49
C PRO A 199 -19.03 -13.45 9.80
N LEU A 200 -18.47 -13.04 10.94
CA LEU A 200 -18.85 -13.58 12.25
C LEU A 200 -20.31 -13.24 12.61
N THR A 201 -20.73 -12.00 12.37
CA THR A 201 -22.12 -11.56 12.61
C THR A 201 -23.11 -12.24 11.66
N LEU A 202 -22.74 -12.43 10.38
CA LEU A 202 -23.52 -13.20 9.41
C LEU A 202 -23.71 -14.66 9.83
N VAL A 203 -22.66 -15.33 10.31
CA VAL A 203 -22.74 -16.72 10.80
C VAL A 203 -23.63 -16.82 12.05
N LEU A 204 -23.51 -15.88 12.99
CA LEU A 204 -24.36 -15.85 14.19
C LEU A 204 -25.83 -15.60 13.85
N LEU A 205 -26.11 -14.69 12.90
CA LEU A 205 -27.47 -14.45 12.41
C LEU A 205 -28.05 -15.70 11.74
N ALA A 206 -27.28 -16.36 10.87
CA ALA A 206 -27.71 -17.60 10.22
C ALA A 206 -27.97 -18.72 11.23
N ALA A 207 -27.09 -18.90 12.23
CA ALA A 207 -27.26 -19.88 13.30
C ALA A 207 -28.49 -19.57 14.17
N ALA A 208 -28.69 -18.30 14.55
CA ALA A 208 -29.87 -17.87 15.30
C ALA A 208 -31.16 -18.09 14.50
N TRP A 209 -31.13 -17.82 13.19
CA TRP A 209 -32.28 -18.08 12.32
C TRP A 209 -32.57 -19.57 12.16
N GLY A 210 -31.53 -20.39 11.99
CA GLY A 210 -31.63 -21.85 11.93
C GLY A 210 -32.21 -22.44 13.22
N LEU A 211 -31.77 -21.96 14.38
CA LEU A 211 -32.31 -22.36 15.69
C LEU A 211 -33.76 -21.91 15.86
N ARG A 212 -34.12 -20.69 15.44
CA ARG A 212 -35.52 -20.21 15.47
C ARG A 212 -36.41 -21.06 14.56
N TRP A 213 -35.94 -21.40 13.36
CA TRP A 213 -36.64 -22.28 12.42
C TRP A 213 -36.82 -23.69 12.98
N GLN A 214 -35.80 -24.27 13.61
CA GLN A 214 -35.92 -25.57 14.28
C GLN A 214 -36.92 -25.53 15.43
N ARG A 215 -36.93 -24.47 16.24
CA ARG A 215 -37.92 -24.30 17.32
C ARG A 215 -39.34 -24.11 16.78
N ALA A 216 -39.50 -23.37 15.69
CA ALA A 216 -40.79 -23.21 15.03
C ALA A 216 -41.32 -24.54 14.49
N ARG A 217 -40.47 -25.36 13.85
CA ARG A 217 -40.85 -26.70 13.41
C ARG A 217 -41.23 -27.62 14.58
N ARG A 218 -40.45 -27.62 15.68
CA ARG A 218 -40.80 -28.42 16.88
C ARG A 218 -42.09 -27.98 17.57
N ARG A 219 -42.47 -26.71 17.48
CA ARG A 219 -43.77 -26.21 17.98
C ARG A 219 -44.93 -26.52 17.03
N GLY A 220 -44.66 -26.70 15.73
CA GLY A 220 -45.64 -27.16 14.75
C GLY A 220 -46.00 -28.64 14.83
N GLU A 221 -45.16 -29.48 15.47
CA GLU A 221 -45.44 -30.91 15.69
C GLU A 221 -46.15 -31.21 17.03
N LEU A 222 -46.36 -30.21 17.89
CA LEU A 222 -47.12 -30.35 19.13
C LEU A 222 -48.52 -29.71 19.03
N HIS A 223 -49.27 -30.11 18.00
CA HIS A 223 -50.73 -30.03 17.97
C HIS A 223 -51.29 -31.43 17.67
N PRO A 224 -51.46 -32.30 18.68
CA PRO A 224 -52.41 -33.39 18.57
C PRO A 224 -53.81 -32.77 18.69
N GLY A 225 -54.52 -32.70 17.56
CA GLY A 225 -55.94 -32.42 17.55
C GLY A 225 -56.71 -33.50 18.32
N VAL A 226 -57.07 -33.18 19.56
CA VAL A 226 -58.11 -33.80 20.40
C VAL A 226 -59.47 -33.28 19.91
N PRO A 227 -60.63 -33.95 20.08
CA PRO A 227 -60.98 -35.39 20.15
C PRO A 227 -62.22 -35.73 19.27
N LEU A 228 -62.65 -37.01 19.20
CA LEU A 228 -64.07 -37.38 19.36
C LEU A 228 -64.19 -38.89 19.65
N PRO A 229 -65.11 -39.32 20.53
CA PRO A 229 -65.17 -40.68 21.03
C PRO A 229 -66.01 -41.55 20.08
N SER A 230 -65.58 -42.78 19.83
CA SER A 230 -66.45 -43.82 19.31
C SER A 230 -66.15 -45.14 20.03
N HIS A 231 -67.17 -45.61 20.72
CA HIS A 231 -67.33 -46.94 21.29
C HIS A 231 -68.70 -47.44 20.79
N PRO A 232 -68.93 -48.76 20.76
CA PRO A 232 -68.29 -49.79 19.93
C PRO A 232 -68.79 -49.82 18.48
#